data_AF-A0A2V6D0G8-F1
#
_entry.id   AF-A0A2V6D0G8-F1
#
_cell.length_a   1.000
_cell.length_b   1.000
_cell.length_c   1.000
_cell.angle_alpha   90.00
_cell.angle_beta   90.00
_cell.angle_gamma   90.00
#
_symmetry.space_group_name_H-M   'P 1'
#
loop_
_entity.id
_entity.type
_entity.pdbx_description
1 polymer ?
#
loop_
_entity_poly.entity_id
_entity_poly.type
_entity_poly.pdbx_seq_one_letter_code
_entity_poly.pdbx_strand_id
1 'polypeptide(L)' 'MSHSSQAPPGAELFGNSPKERNGHSDVAFNIGGSLKLNEDINLLFTGGRDIVGDTHAIAYIGLQLLTK' A
#
# COMPACT_ATOMS: atom_id res chain seq x y z
N MET A 1 -24.49 -18.81 0.95
CA MET A 1 -23.81 -17.87 1.86
C MET A 1 -22.50 -17.46 1.20
N SER A 2 -22.36 -16.20 0.75
CA SER A 2 -21.13 -15.70 0.14
C SER A 2 -20.19 -15.28 1.27
N HIS A 3 -19.07 -15.97 1.44
CA HIS A 3 -18.00 -15.53 2.33
C HIS A 3 -17.34 -14.30 1.69
N SER A 4 -17.45 -13.13 2.32
CA SER A 4 -16.63 -11.97 1.98
C SER A 4 -15.17 -12.33 2.30
N SER A 5 -14.40 -12.77 1.31
CA SER A 5 -12.97 -13.00 1.50
C SER A 5 -12.28 -11.64 1.60
N GLN A 6 -11.90 -11.26 2.80
CA GLN A 6 -10.96 -10.17 3.04
C GLN A 6 -9.55 -10.75 2.94
N ALA A 7 -8.69 -10.17 2.10
CA ALA A 7 -7.27 -10.53 2.18
C ALA A 7 -6.71 -9.94 3.47
N PRO A 8 -5.97 -10.71 4.29
CA PRO A 8 -5.32 -10.16 5.46
C PRO A 8 -4.39 -9.02 5.02
N PRO A 9 -4.27 -7.94 5.80
CA PRO A 9 -3.38 -6.84 5.46
C PRO A 9 -1.96 -7.33 5.22
N GLY A 10 -1.33 -6.85 4.15
CA GLY A 10 0.08 -7.03 3.85
C GLY A 10 0.89 -5.81 4.27
N ALA A 11 2.18 -6.01 4.51
CA ALA A 11 3.14 -4.95 4.80
C ALA A 11 4.35 -5.06 3.88
N GLU A 12 4.88 -3.92 3.44
CA GLU A 12 6.03 -3.83 2.56
C GLU A 12 6.99 -2.76 3.07
N LEU A 13 8.30 -3.04 3.00
CA LEU A 13 9.37 -2.14 3.42
C LEU A 13 10.25 -1.82 2.21
N PHE A 14 10.50 -0.53 1.99
CA PHE A 14 11.31 -0.01 0.89
C PHE A 14 12.53 0.72 1.46
N GLY A 15 13.70 0.45 0.90
CA GLY A 15 14.92 1.20 1.17
C GLY A 15 15.41 1.85 -0.12
N ASN A 16 15.40 3.18 -0.16
CA ASN A 16 15.94 3.94 -1.28
C ASN A 16 17.35 4.43 -0.94
N SER A 17 18.31 4.11 -1.83
CA SER A 17 19.64 4.71 -1.75
C SER A 17 19.56 6.21 -2.06
N PRO A 18 20.43 7.05 -1.47
CA PRO A 18 20.47 8.48 -1.76
C PRO A 18 20.51 8.75 -3.26
N LYS A 19 19.56 9.53 -3.77
CA LYS A 19 19.52 9.92 -5.19
C LYS A 19 20.52 11.03 -5.53
N GLU A 20 21.01 11.75 -4.52
CA GLU A 20 21.99 12.83 -4.68
C GLU A 20 23.23 12.64 -3.81
N ARG A 21 24.33 13.27 -4.21
CA ARG A 21 25.67 13.13 -3.58
C ARG A 21 25.69 13.50 -2.08
N ASN A 22 24.70 14.26 -1.61
CA ASN A 22 24.49 14.64 -0.20
C ASN A 22 23.08 14.27 0.32
N GLY A 23 22.34 13.42 -0.39
CA GLY A 23 20.98 13.01 0.02
C GLY A 23 21.01 12.03 1.20
N HIS A 24 19.95 12.03 2.00
CA HIS A 24 19.74 10.99 2.99
C HIS A 24 19.18 9.72 2.31
N SER A 25 19.49 8.54 2.87
CA SER A 25 18.84 7.30 2.46
C SER A 25 17.47 7.28 3.10
N ASP A 26 16.43 7.10 2.28
CA ASP A 26 15.06 7.08 2.75
C ASP A 26 14.61 5.64 2.96
N VAL A 27 14.02 5.37 4.12
CA VAL A 27 13.36 4.10 4.41
C VAL A 27 11.89 4.40 4.57
N ALA A 28 11.03 3.69 3.84
CA ALA A 28 9.59 3.86 3.90
C ALA A 28 8.91 2.50 4.05
N PHE A 29 7.73 2.50 4.69
CA PHE A 29 6.91 1.29 4.77
C PHE A 29 5.50 1.60 4.29
N ASN A 30 4.83 0.57 3.76
CA ASN A 30 3.41 0.58 3.44
C ASN A 30 2.71 -0.57 4.16
N ILE A 31 1.46 -0.33 4.57
CA ILE A 31 0.53 -1.33 5.06
C ILE A 31 -0.76 -1.17 4.26
N GLY A 32 -1.25 -2.28 3.71
CA GLY A 32 -2.41 -2.24 2.85
C GLY A 32 -3.15 -3.56 2.82
N GLY A 33 -4.31 -3.56 2.16
CA GLY A 33 -5.13 -4.73 2.02
C GLY A 33 -6.20 -4.53 0.97
N SER A 34 -7.10 -5.50 0.89
CA SER A 34 -8.26 -5.45 0.02
C SER A 34 -9.53 -5.87 0.74
N LEU A 35 -10.63 -5.25 0.34
CA LEU A 35 -11.97 -5.61 0.76
C LEU A 35 -12.79 -5.98 -0.46
N LYS A 36 -13.28 -7.22 -0.52
CA LYS A 36 -14.21 -7.65 -1.56
C LYS A 36 -15.57 -6.98 -1.33
N LEU A 37 -15.99 -6.14 -2.27
CA LEU A 37 -17.29 -5.45 -2.21
C LEU A 37 -18.39 -6.32 -2.82
N ASN A 38 -18.10 -7.02 -3.93
CA ASN A 38 -18.96 -8.03 -4.55
C ASN A 38 -18.12 -9.02 -5.39
N GLU A 39 -18.75 -9.82 -6.24
CA GLU A 39 -18.07 -10.85 -7.05
C GLU A 39 -17.06 -10.26 -8.05
N ASP A 40 -17.30 -9.04 -8.54
CA ASP A 40 -16.53 -8.40 -9.61
C ASP A 40 -15.72 -7.19 -9.13
N ILE A 41 -15.90 -6.75 -7.88
CA ILE A 41 -15.33 -5.49 -7.37
C ILE A 41 -14.60 -5.71 -6.05
N ASN A 42 -13.33 -5.32 -6.02
CA ASN A 42 -12.56 -5.16 -4.78
C ASN A 42 -12.18 -3.70 -4.54
N LEU A 43 -12.26 -3.27 -3.29
CA LEU A 43 -11.62 -2.05 -2.81
C LEU A 43 -10.19 -2.40 -2.38
N LEU A 44 -9.21 -1.69 -2.90
CA LEU A 44 -7.81 -1.76 -2.50
C LEU A 44 -7.47 -0.52 -1.68
N PHE A 45 -6.73 -0.70 -0.60
CA PHE A 45 -6.24 0.42 0.20
C PHE A 45 -4.80 0.15 0.63
N THR A 46 -3.98 1.19 0.66
CA THR A 46 -2.64 1.15 1.24
C THR A 46 -2.29 2.51 1.81
N GLY A 47 -1.57 2.51 2.92
CA GLY A 47 -1.04 3.71 3.54
C GLY A 47 0.38 3.46 3.99
N GLY A 48 1.22 4.47 3.88
CA GLY A 48 2.62 4.36 4.22
C GLY A 48 3.22 5.66 4.69
N ARG A 49 4.42 5.55 5.23
CA ARG A 49 5.19 6.69 5.71
C ARG A 49 6.67 6.40 5.65
N ASP A 50 7.46 7.45 5.48
CA ASP A 50 8.90 7.39 5.71
C ASP A 50 9.20 7.17 7.20
N ILE A 51 10.10 6.23 7.48
CA ILE A 51 10.69 5.97 8.81
C ILE A 51 11.93 6.85 9.01
N VAL A 52 12.72 7.00 7.95
CA VAL A 52 13.95 7.80 7.90
C VAL A 52 13.85 8.70 6.67
N GLY A 53 14.08 10.01 6.85
CA GLY A 53 13.92 11.03 5.81
C GLY A 53 12.94 12.14 6.23
N ASP A 54 12.39 12.85 5.25
CA ASP A 54 11.51 14.04 5.44
C ASP A 54 10.13 13.71 6.04
N THR A 55 9.86 12.43 6.33
CA THR A 55 8.72 12.00 7.13
C THR A 55 7.38 12.34 6.47
N HIS A 56 7.21 11.98 5.20
CA HIS A 56 5.94 12.14 4.49
C HIS A 56 5.04 10.93 4.71
N ALA A 57 3.75 11.19 4.92
CA ALA A 57 2.72 10.16 4.94
C ALA A 57 1.94 10.18 3.63
N ILE A 58 1.61 9.01 3.11
CA ILE A 58 0.82 8.85 1.89
C ILE A 58 -0.24 7.78 2.07
N ALA A 59 -1.37 7.95 1.40
CA ALA A 59 -2.44 6.98 1.37
C ALA A 59 -3.00 6.88 -0.06
N TYR A 60 -3.30 5.66 -0.46
CA TYR A 60 -3.90 5.35 -1.74
C TYR A 60 -5.16 4.50 -1.54
N ILE A 61 -6.15 4.78 -2.37
CA ILE A 61 -7.37 4.01 -2.49
C ILE A 61 -7.57 3.67 -3.97
N GLY A 62 -7.96 2.43 -4.24
CA GLY A 62 -8.15 1.94 -5.61
C GLY A 62 -9.35 1.02 -5.71
N LEU A 63 -9.95 0.96 -6.89
CA LEU A 63 -10.99 0.00 -7.23
C LEU A 63 -10.45 -0.97 -8.27
N GLN A 64 -10.56 -2.26 -7.98
CA GLN A 64 -10.26 -3.33 -8.93
C GLN A 64 -11.57 -3.89 -9.47
N LEU A 65 -11.72 -3.84 -10.79
CA LEU A 65 -12.81 -4.46 -11.54
C LEU A 65 -12.30 -5.77 -12.13
N LEU A 66 -12.94 -6.88 -11.81
CA LEU A 66 -12.65 -8.18 -12.40
C LEU A 66 -13.58 -8.36 -13.61
N THR A 67 -12.97 -8.56 -14.77
CA THR A 67 -13.69 -8.88 -16.00
C THR A 67 -13.41 -10.33 -16.38
N LYS A 68 -14.36 -10.97 -17.08
CA LYS A 68 -14.16 -12.29 -17.69
C LYS A 68 -13.13 -12.26 -18.81
#